data_AF-A0A5B0G643-F1
#
_entry.id   AF-A0A5B0G643-F1
#
_cell.length_a   1.000
_cell.length_b   1.000
_cell.length_c   1.000
_cell.angle_alpha   90.00
_cell.angle_beta   90.00
_cell.angle_gamma   90.00
#
_symmetry.space_group_name_H-M   'P 1'
#
loop_
_entity.id
_entity.type
_entity.pdbx_description
1 polymer ?
#
loop_
_entity_poly.entity_id
_entity_poly.type
_entity_poly.pdbx_seq_one_letter_code
_entity_poly.pdbx_strand_id
1 'polypeptide(L)'
;DLSREGGDIVFDIRDDGAGVPLDAVRRKAIKRGLLAPDAEISDREVLQFILQPGFSTAEKITQISGRGVGMDVVHEEVRQLGGSMSIDSVPGQG
;
A
#
# COMPACT_ATOMS: atom_id res chain seq x y z
N ASP A 1 7.46 6.95 -14.02
CA ASP A 1 8.01 6.50 -15.31
C ASP A 1 7.13 5.43 -15.93
N LEU A 2 7.09 5.39 -17.26
CA LEU A 2 6.38 4.38 -18.04
C LEU A 2 7.42 3.69 -18.92
N SER A 3 7.56 2.37 -18.79
CA SER A 3 8.48 1.57 -19.59
C SER A 3 7.80 0.33 -20.14
N ARG A 4 8.47 -0.32 -21.09
CA ARG A 4 8.03 -1.59 -21.67
C ARG A 4 9.14 -2.61 -21.47
N GLU A 5 8.82 -3.69 -20.77
CA GLU A 5 9.75 -4.77 -20.46
C GLU A 5 9.21 -6.07 -21.07
N GLY A 6 9.81 -6.50 -22.18
CA GLY A 6 9.31 -7.65 -22.95
C GLY A 6 7.88 -7.44 -23.46
N GLY A 7 6.95 -8.22 -22.92
CA GLY A 7 5.51 -8.14 -23.23
C GLY A 7 4.75 -7.14 -22.37
N ASP A 8 5.34 -6.69 -21.26
CA ASP A 8 4.63 -5.97 -20.20
C ASP A 8 4.84 -4.46 -20.28
N ILE A 9 3.84 -3.71 -19.79
CA ILE A 9 3.92 -2.26 -19.59
C ILE A 9 4.09 -2.01 -18.10
N VAL A 10 5.18 -1.37 -17.72
CA VAL A 10 5.55 -1.10 -16.33
C VAL A 10 5.30 0.36 -16.01
N PHE A 11 4.55 0.60 -14.93
CA PHE A 11 4.29 1.92 -14.38
C PHE A 11 5.05 2.07 -13.06
N ASP A 12 6.05 2.93 -13.05
CA ASP A 12 6.77 3.32 -11.83
C ASP A 12 6.22 4.66 -11.33
N ILE A 13 5.55 4.66 -10.19
CA ILE A 13 5.03 5.88 -9.56
C ILE A 13 5.86 6.14 -8.30
N ARG A 14 6.35 7.37 -8.15
CA ARG A 14 7.18 7.80 -7.02
C ARG A 14 6.69 9.16 -6.53
N ASP A 15 6.77 9.35 -5.22
CA ASP A 15 6.65 10.65 -4.57
C ASP A 15 7.88 10.90 -3.68
N ASP A 16 8.05 12.14 -3.24
CA ASP A 16 9.11 12.60 -2.35
C ASP A 16 8.54 12.96 -0.95
N GLY A 17 7.43 12.30 -0.57
CA GLY A 17 6.71 12.56 0.65
C GLY A 17 7.37 11.99 1.90
N ALA A 18 6.61 11.97 2.98
CA ALA A 18 7.08 11.45 4.27
C ALA A 18 7.29 9.92 4.28
N GLY A 19 6.93 9.23 3.21
CA GLY A 19 6.81 7.78 3.15
C GLY A 19 5.68 7.23 4.01
N VAL A 20 5.53 5.92 3.96
CA VAL A 20 4.48 5.20 4.68
C VAL A 20 4.88 5.01 6.15
N PRO A 21 4.00 5.35 7.12
CA PRO A 21 4.26 5.11 8.53
C PRO A 21 4.12 3.62 8.88
N LEU A 22 5.22 2.87 8.75
CA LEU A 22 5.28 1.41 8.98
C LEU A 22 4.68 0.99 10.33
N ASP A 23 4.99 1.70 11.41
CA ASP A 23 4.44 1.38 12.74
C ASP A 23 2.92 1.52 12.78
N ALA A 24 2.36 2.51 12.08
CA ALA A 24 0.91 2.70 12.02
C ALA A 24 0.25 1.56 11.23
N VAL A 25 0.89 1.12 10.14
CA VAL A 25 0.44 -0.05 9.36
C VAL A 25 0.49 -1.31 10.24
N ARG A 26 1.62 -1.60 10.90
CA ARG A 26 1.79 -2.76 11.79
C ARG A 26 0.74 -2.77 12.90
N ARG A 27 0.55 -1.66 13.62
CA ARG A 27 -0.48 -1.53 14.67
C ARG A 27 -1.89 -1.77 14.12
N LYS A 28 -2.20 -1.26 12.92
CA LYS A 28 -3.51 -1.44 12.29
C LYS A 28 -3.73 -2.90 11.87
N ALA A 29 -2.71 -3.55 11.32
CA ALA A 29 -2.77 -4.97 10.96
C ALA A 29 -3.03 -5.86 12.18
N ILE A 30 -2.33 -5.61 13.29
CA ILE A 30 -2.56 -6.31 14.56
C ILE A 30 -3.99 -6.06 15.07
N LYS A 31 -4.44 -4.81 15.07
CA LYS A 31 -5.80 -4.45 15.52
C LYS A 31 -6.90 -5.13 14.69
N ARG A 32 -6.64 -5.38 13.40
CA ARG A 32 -7.57 -6.11 12.51
C ARG A 32 -7.41 -7.63 12.57
N GLY A 33 -6.48 -8.15 13.36
CA GLY A 33 -6.20 -9.60 13.44
C GLY A 33 -5.50 -10.17 12.21
N LEU A 34 -4.92 -9.32 11.35
CA LEU A 34 -4.18 -9.74 10.15
C LEU A 34 -2.72 -10.10 10.46
N LEU A 35 -2.21 -9.66 11.60
CA LEU A 35 -0.84 -9.87 12.04
C LEU A 35 -0.84 -10.19 13.54
N ALA A 36 -0.11 -11.23 13.95
CA ALA A 36 0.09 -11.50 15.36
C ALA A 36 1.04 -10.44 15.98
N PRO A 37 0.84 -10.01 17.24
CA PRO A 37 1.68 -9.00 17.87
C PRO A 37 3.18 -9.36 17.92
N ASP A 38 3.48 -10.65 17.99
CA ASP A 38 4.80 -11.26 18.09
C ASP A 38 5.34 -11.75 16.73
N ALA A 39 4.64 -11.48 15.63
CA ALA A 39 5.09 -11.89 14.30
C ALA A 39 6.33 -11.11 13.85
N GLU A 40 7.40 -11.85 13.60
CA GLU A 40 8.63 -11.35 12.97
C GLU A 40 8.49 -11.40 11.44
N ILE A 41 7.99 -10.32 10.87
CA ILE A 41 7.93 -10.10 9.42
C ILE A 41 8.68 -8.82 9.05
N SER A 42 9.19 -8.79 7.82
CA SER A 42 9.93 -7.66 7.28
C SER A 42 9.04 -6.43 7.07
N ASP A 43 9.65 -5.26 7.00
CA ASP A 43 8.94 -4.00 6.72
C ASP A 43 8.23 -4.03 5.37
N ARG A 44 8.83 -4.71 4.38
CA ARG A 44 8.23 -4.90 3.06
C ARG A 44 6.93 -5.69 3.12
N GLU A 45 6.88 -6.73 3.96
CA GLU A 45 5.67 -7.52 4.18
C GLU A 45 4.61 -6.72 4.95
N VAL A 46 5.02 -5.89 5.90
CA VAL A 46 4.11 -4.96 6.59
C VAL A 46 3.46 -3.99 5.60
N LEU A 47 4.22 -3.43 4.64
CA LEU A 47 3.69 -2.52 3.63
C LEU A 47 2.56 -3.14 2.79
N GLN A 48 2.63 -4.45 2.51
CA GLN A 48 1.61 -5.12 1.70
C GLN A 48 0.21 -5.09 2.34
N PHE A 49 0.09 -4.87 3.65
CA PHE A 49 -1.22 -4.71 4.28
C PHE A 49 -2.00 -3.50 3.75
N ILE A 50 -1.34 -2.48 3.21
CA ILE A 50 -2.00 -1.31 2.60
C ILE A 50 -2.86 -1.69 1.40
N LEU A 51 -2.49 -2.78 0.70
CA LEU A 51 -3.22 -3.30 -0.45
C LEU A 51 -4.45 -4.14 -0.04
N GLN A 52 -4.65 -4.39 1.26
CA GLN A 52 -5.78 -5.18 1.75
C GLN A 52 -7.07 -4.36 1.74
N PRO A 53 -8.22 -4.96 1.38
CA PRO A 53 -9.51 -4.29 1.39
C PRO A 53 -9.84 -3.57 2.70
N GLY A 54 -10.23 -2.29 2.56
CA GLY A 54 -10.58 -1.40 3.66
C GLY A 54 -9.42 -1.08 4.59
N PHE A 55 -8.16 -1.32 4.18
CA PHE A 55 -7.00 -0.99 4.99
C PHE A 55 -6.62 0.48 4.81
N SER A 56 -6.60 1.21 5.92
CA SER A 56 -6.14 2.59 5.95
C SER A 56 -5.55 2.92 7.31
N THR A 57 -4.45 3.67 7.29
CA THR A 57 -3.80 4.24 8.47
C THR A 57 -4.44 5.57 8.89
N ALA A 58 -5.30 6.16 8.06
CA ALA A 58 -5.96 7.41 8.38
C ALA A 58 -6.90 7.26 9.60
N GLU A 59 -6.72 8.12 10.60
CA GLU A 59 -7.59 8.15 11.78
C GLU A 59 -8.91 8.88 11.54
N LYS A 60 -8.92 9.84 10.60
CA LYS A 60 -10.09 10.64 10.24
C LYS A 60 -10.35 10.57 8.74
N ILE A 61 -11.61 10.41 8.38
CA ILE A 61 -12.06 10.52 6.99
C ILE A 61 -12.05 12.02 6.65
N THR A 62 -11.25 12.42 5.66
CA THR A 62 -11.23 13.80 5.14
C THR A 62 -11.98 13.87 3.82
N GLN A 63 -12.48 15.05 3.41
CA GLN A 63 -13.15 15.23 2.11
C GLN A 63 -12.28 14.88 0.90
N ILE A 64 -10.94 14.96 1.02
CA ILE A 64 -10.01 14.58 -0.06
C ILE A 64 -9.88 13.05 -0.14
N SER A 65 -9.80 12.36 1.01
CA SER A 65 -9.95 10.89 1.07
C SER A 65 -11.37 10.42 0.70
N GLY A 66 -12.35 11.33 0.72
CA GLY A 66 -13.78 11.10 0.48
C GLY A 66 -14.20 10.92 -0.98
N ARG A 67 -13.27 10.94 -1.95
CA ARG A 67 -13.53 10.42 -3.31
C ARG A 67 -13.39 8.89 -3.43
N GLY A 68 -12.98 8.21 -2.35
CA GLY A 68 -13.24 6.79 -2.17
C GLY A 68 -12.31 5.81 -2.89
N VAL A 69 -11.16 6.24 -3.41
CA VAL A 69 -10.20 5.32 -4.03
C VAL A 69 -8.99 5.16 -3.14
N GLY A 70 -8.99 4.08 -2.34
CA GLY A 70 -7.83 3.63 -1.58
C GLY A 70 -6.90 2.75 -2.43
N MET A 71 -5.74 2.40 -1.87
CA MET A 71 -4.79 1.53 -2.56
C MET A 71 -5.31 0.10 -2.75
N ASP A 72 -6.25 -0.32 -1.93
CA ASP A 72 -6.97 -1.58 -2.06
C ASP A 72 -7.82 -1.64 -3.34
N VAL A 73 -8.52 -0.56 -3.68
CA VAL A 73 -9.29 -0.46 -4.92
C VAL A 73 -8.35 -0.48 -6.13
N VAL A 74 -7.29 0.32 -6.11
CA VAL A 74 -6.29 0.36 -7.21
C VAL A 74 -5.68 -1.01 -7.44
N HIS A 75 -5.30 -1.71 -6.37
CA HIS A 75 -4.71 -3.04 -6.45
C HIS A 75 -5.68 -4.06 -7.06
N GLU A 76 -6.95 -4.04 -6.67
CA GLU A 76 -7.96 -4.94 -7.22
C GLU A 76 -8.22 -4.67 -8.72
N GLU A 77 -8.29 -3.41 -9.14
CA GLU A 77 -8.44 -3.05 -10.57
C GLU A 77 -7.25 -3.55 -11.41
N VAL A 78 -6.01 -3.37 -10.92
CA VAL A 78 -4.80 -3.89 -11.60
C VAL A 78 -4.85 -5.42 -11.71
N ARG A 79 -5.28 -6.11 -10.64
CA ARG A 79 -5.38 -7.57 -10.61
C ARG A 79 -6.47 -8.08 -11.56
N GLN A 80 -7.60 -7.40 -11.69
CA GLN A 80 -8.68 -7.77 -12.62
C GLN A 80 -8.25 -7.66 -14.08
N LEU A 81 -7.32 -6.75 -14.39
CA LEU A 81 -6.70 -6.64 -15.70
C LEU A 81 -5.59 -7.68 -15.95
N GLY A 82 -5.34 -8.59 -15.00
CA GLY A 82 -4.28 -9.60 -15.08
C GLY A 82 -2.89 -9.07 -14.75
N GLY A 83 -2.79 -7.86 -14.19
CA GLY A 83 -1.53 -7.26 -13.76
C GLY A 83 -1.17 -7.57 -12.32
N SER A 84 -0.03 -7.04 -11.89
CA SER A 84 0.44 -7.08 -10.51
C SER A 84 0.94 -5.72 -10.07
N MET A 85 0.86 -5.45 -8.77
CA MET A 85 1.35 -4.22 -8.16
C MET A 85 2.21 -4.55 -6.95
N SER A 86 3.27 -3.76 -6.72
CA SER A 86 4.05 -3.74 -5.49
C SER A 86 4.20 -2.32 -4.98
N ILE A 87 4.29 -2.17 -3.66
CA ILE A 87 4.64 -0.90 -3.01
C ILE A 87 5.91 -1.11 -2.21
N ASP A 88 6.82 -0.17 -2.35
CA ASP A 88 8.00 0.01 -1.52
C ASP A 88 8.02 1.48 -1.08
N SER A 89 8.46 1.75 0.15
CA SER A 89 8.48 3.11 0.72
C SER A 89 9.58 3.22 1.76
N VAL A 90 10.27 4.36 1.79
CA VAL A 90 11.31 4.66 2.77
C VAL A 90 10.88 5.88 3.59
N PRO A 91 10.86 5.78 4.93
CA PRO A 91 10.49 6.91 5.78
C PRO A 91 11.30 8.17 5.46
N GLY A 92 10.60 9.27 5.18
CA GLY A 92 11.15 10.57 4.85
C GLY A 92 11.68 10.74 3.42
N GLN A 93 11.49 9.74 2.53
CA GLN A 93 11.93 9.81 1.14
C GLN A 93 10.82 9.53 0.11
N GLY A 94 9.65 9.08 0.56
CA GLY A 94 8.60 8.51 -0.29
C GLY A 94 8.52 7.00 -0.15
#